data_AF-E2GH46-F1
#
_entry.id   AF-E2GH46-F1
#
_cell.length_a   1.000
_cell.length_b   1.000
_cell.length_c   1.000
_cell.angle_alpha   90.00
_cell.angle_beta   90.00
_cell.angle_gamma   90.00
#
_symmetry.space_group_name_H-M   'P 1'
#
loop_
_entity.id
_entity.type
_entity.pdbx_description
1 polymer ?
#
loop_
_entity_poly.entity_id
_entity_poly.type
_entity_poly.pdbx_seq_one_letter_code
_entity_poly.pdbx_strand_id
1 'polypeptide(L)'
;DMVDDEELLELVEMEVRDLLSEYDFPGDDVPVISGSALKALEGDADYEQKILDLMQAVDDFIPTPERDSDKPFMMPVEDVFSITGRGTVATGRVERGQIKVGEEVEIIGMQEDSSKTTVTGVEMFRKLLDYAEAGDNIGALLRGVAREDIQRGQVLAAPGSITPHTNFKAEVYVLSKDEGGRHTPFFSNYRPQFYFRTTDVTGVV
;
A
#
# COMPACT_ATOMS: atom_id res chain seq x y z
N ASP A 1 22.54 -2.57 -20.06
CA ASP A 1 22.99 -3.87 -20.63
C ASP A 1 22.36 -4.20 -21.98
N MET A 2 21.11 -3.80 -22.25
CA MET A 2 20.43 -4.01 -23.54
C MET A 2 20.44 -2.80 -24.48
N VAL A 3 20.85 -1.64 -23.98
CA VAL A 3 20.93 -0.38 -24.73
C VAL A 3 22.32 0.20 -24.52
N ASP A 4 23.05 0.37 -25.61
CA ASP A 4 24.42 0.91 -25.63
C ASP A 4 24.45 2.38 -26.11
N ASP A 5 23.31 2.90 -26.56
CA ASP A 5 23.16 4.27 -27.06
C ASP A 5 22.80 5.22 -25.91
N GLU A 6 23.76 6.10 -25.57
CA GLU A 6 23.63 7.08 -24.49
C GLU A 6 22.54 8.12 -24.78
N GLU A 7 22.34 8.52 -26.05
CA GLU A 7 21.31 9.48 -26.42
C GLU A 7 19.90 8.90 -26.19
N LEU A 8 19.72 7.59 -26.39
CA LEU A 8 18.45 6.92 -26.09
C LEU A 8 18.17 6.84 -24.59
N LEU A 9 19.20 6.64 -23.76
CA LEU A 9 19.04 6.62 -22.31
C LEU A 9 18.69 8.00 -21.76
N GLU A 10 19.36 9.05 -22.25
CA GLU A 10 19.04 10.44 -21.88
C GLU A 10 17.62 10.82 -22.31
N LEU A 11 17.19 10.41 -23.50
CA LEU A 11 15.82 10.63 -23.98
C LEU A 11 14.78 9.98 -23.06
N VAL A 12 15.00 8.71 -22.68
CA VAL A 12 14.10 7.99 -21.77
C VAL A 12 14.06 8.65 -20.40
N GLU A 13 15.22 9.09 -19.87
CA GLU A 13 15.26 9.80 -18.60
C GLU A 13 14.44 11.10 -18.66
N MET A 14 14.62 11.89 -19.72
CA MET A 14 13.85 13.13 -19.93
C MET A 14 12.34 12.85 -19.97
N GLU A 15 11.88 11.85 -20.73
CA GLU A 15 10.47 11.48 -20.80
C GLU A 15 9.90 11.04 -19.44
N VAL A 16 10.66 10.31 -18.64
CA VAL A 16 10.24 9.90 -17.28
C VAL A 16 10.15 11.09 -16.34
N ARG A 17 11.09 12.03 -16.41
CA ARG A 17 11.07 13.26 -15.59
C ARG A 17 9.91 14.17 -15.93
N ASP A 18 9.62 14.32 -17.22
CA ASP A 18 8.46 15.08 -17.70
C ASP A 18 7.16 14.46 -17.20
N LEU A 19 7.02 13.13 -17.30
CA LEU A 19 5.86 12.40 -16.81
C LEU A 19 5.66 12.55 -15.30
N LEU A 20 6.74 12.48 -14.50
CA LEU A 20 6.66 12.72 -13.07
C LEU A 20 6.18 14.14 -12.76
N SER A 21 6.72 15.13 -13.48
CA SER A 21 6.36 16.54 -13.33
C SER A 21 4.91 16.82 -13.69
N GLU A 22 4.35 16.12 -14.70
CA GLU A 22 2.94 16.20 -15.08
C GLU A 22 1.99 15.80 -13.94
N TYR A 23 2.43 14.89 -13.06
CA TYR A 23 1.67 14.43 -11.89
C TYR A 23 2.15 15.05 -10.56
N ASP A 24 2.66 16.28 -10.60
CA ASP A 24 3.08 17.08 -9.45
C ASP A 24 4.22 16.45 -8.60
N PHE A 25 4.99 15.51 -9.15
CA PHE A 25 6.23 15.04 -8.54
C PHE A 25 7.43 15.93 -8.93
N PRO A 26 8.50 15.99 -8.12
CA PRO A 26 9.67 16.81 -8.44
C PRO A 26 10.56 16.12 -9.48
N GLY A 27 10.08 16.01 -10.72
CA GLY A 27 10.70 15.22 -11.78
C GLY A 27 12.18 15.56 -12.03
N ASP A 28 12.57 16.84 -11.92
CA ASP A 28 13.96 17.28 -12.07
C ASP A 28 14.89 16.84 -10.93
N ASP A 29 14.34 16.65 -9.72
CA ASP A 29 15.13 16.35 -8.51
C ASP A 29 15.17 14.84 -8.19
N VAL A 30 14.24 14.04 -8.72
CA VAL A 30 14.19 12.60 -8.46
C VAL A 30 15.47 11.91 -8.95
N PRO A 31 16.16 11.11 -8.10
CA PRO A 31 17.32 10.34 -8.52
C PRO A 31 16.95 9.29 -9.58
N VAL A 32 17.69 9.26 -10.68
CA VAL A 32 17.56 8.24 -11.74
C VAL A 32 18.85 7.43 -11.80
N ILE A 33 18.76 6.12 -11.56
CA ILE A 33 19.91 5.21 -11.52
C ILE A 33 19.82 4.21 -12.66
N SER A 34 20.62 4.44 -13.71
CA SER A 34 20.73 3.52 -14.85
C SER A 34 21.57 2.29 -14.50
N GLY A 35 20.99 1.09 -14.67
CA GLY A 35 21.64 -0.18 -14.35
C GLY A 35 20.93 -1.40 -14.95
N SER A 36 21.37 -2.61 -14.58
CA SER A 36 20.75 -3.88 -14.96
C SER A 36 20.60 -4.77 -13.73
N ALA A 37 19.35 -4.99 -13.31
CA ALA A 37 19.04 -5.84 -12.18
C ALA A 37 19.43 -7.30 -12.43
N LEU A 38 19.35 -7.77 -13.69
CA LEU A 38 19.75 -9.12 -14.07
C LEU A 38 21.26 -9.31 -13.92
N LYS A 39 22.06 -8.39 -14.47
CA LYS A 39 23.53 -8.47 -14.39
C LYS A 39 24.05 -8.36 -12.97
N ALA A 40 23.45 -7.47 -12.16
CA ALA A 40 23.73 -7.39 -10.73
C ALA A 40 23.47 -8.74 -10.03
N LEU A 41 22.33 -9.38 -10.32
CA LEU A 41 22.00 -10.69 -9.74
C LEU A 41 22.92 -11.82 -10.23
N GLU A 42 23.46 -11.72 -11.45
CA GLU A 42 24.45 -12.64 -12.01
C GLU A 42 25.85 -12.45 -11.41
N GLY A 43 26.07 -11.41 -10.61
CA GLY A 43 27.35 -11.13 -9.93
C GLY A 43 28.29 -10.20 -10.69
N ASP A 44 27.77 -9.40 -11.62
CA ASP A 44 28.55 -8.37 -12.31
C ASP A 44 28.76 -7.16 -11.39
N ALA A 45 30.01 -6.93 -10.97
CA ALA A 45 30.36 -5.95 -9.95
C ALA A 45 29.96 -4.50 -10.32
N ASP A 46 30.02 -4.13 -11.60
CA ASP A 46 29.67 -2.78 -12.04
C ASP A 46 28.15 -2.54 -11.87
N TYR A 47 27.34 -3.57 -12.12
CA TYR A 47 25.89 -3.50 -11.95
C TYR A 47 25.45 -3.75 -10.51
N GLU A 48 26.18 -4.54 -9.73
CA GLU A 48 25.97 -4.64 -8.27
C GLU A 48 26.13 -3.26 -7.61
N GLN A 49 27.15 -2.49 -8.02
CA GLN A 49 27.35 -1.13 -7.52
C GLN A 49 26.16 -0.22 -7.83
N LYS A 50 25.51 -0.35 -8.99
CA LYS A 50 24.29 0.42 -9.31
C LYS A 50 23.12 0.13 -8.36
N ILE A 51 23.02 -1.09 -7.84
CA ILE A 51 22.01 -1.42 -6.82
C ILE A 51 22.35 -0.74 -5.49
N LEU A 52 23.63 -0.69 -5.11
CA LEU A 52 24.06 0.04 -3.92
C LEU A 52 23.83 1.55 -4.06
N ASP A 53 24.12 2.13 -5.23
CA ASP A 53 23.83 3.53 -5.53
C ASP A 53 22.32 3.83 -5.44
N LEU A 54 21.47 2.90 -5.92
CA LEU A 54 20.02 3.00 -5.78
C LEU A 54 19.58 2.97 -4.31
N MET A 55 20.14 2.09 -3.49
CA MET A 55 19.80 2.05 -2.06
C MET A 55 20.28 3.30 -1.32
N GLN A 56 21.45 3.84 -1.68
CA GLN A 56 21.94 5.10 -1.14
C GLN A 56 21.01 6.27 -1.51
N ALA A 57 20.55 6.33 -2.78
CA ALA A 57 19.59 7.33 -3.21
C ALA A 57 18.25 7.21 -2.47
N VAL A 58 17.78 5.99 -2.18
CA VAL A 58 16.61 5.76 -1.33
C VAL A 58 16.82 6.31 0.08
N ASP A 59 17.96 5.99 0.70
CA ASP A 59 18.29 6.44 2.07
C ASP A 59 18.42 7.98 2.17
N ASP A 60 18.97 8.63 1.14
CA ASP A 60 19.21 10.08 1.14
C ASP A 60 17.99 10.90 0.68
N PHE A 61 17.22 10.41 -0.30
CA PHE A 61 16.15 11.16 -0.94
C PHE A 61 14.77 10.93 -0.30
N ILE A 62 14.50 9.72 0.21
CA ILE A 62 13.20 9.39 0.82
C ILE A 62 13.28 9.65 2.32
N PRO A 63 12.67 10.75 2.82
CA PRO A 63 12.72 11.03 4.26
C PRO A 63 12.01 9.93 5.04
N THR A 64 12.52 9.61 6.22
CA THR A 64 11.81 8.73 7.14
C THR A 64 10.48 9.38 7.52
N PRO A 65 9.33 8.76 7.21
CA PRO A 65 8.04 9.37 7.48
C PRO A 65 7.79 9.45 8.99
N GLU A 66 7.14 10.54 9.42
CA GLU A 66 6.66 10.64 10.79
C GLU A 66 5.58 9.59 11.03
N ARG A 67 5.79 8.75 12.05
CA ARG A 67 4.88 7.66 12.40
C ARG A 67 3.78 8.20 13.31
N ASP A 68 2.53 8.06 12.87
CA ASP A 68 1.33 8.41 13.64
C ASP A 68 1.01 7.36 14.75
N SER A 69 2.00 6.95 15.53
CA SER A 69 1.89 5.86 16.51
C SER A 69 0.95 6.18 17.68
N ASP A 70 0.70 7.46 17.98
CA ASP A 70 -0.19 7.88 19.08
C ASP A 70 -1.68 7.86 18.71
N LYS A 71 -2.01 7.68 17.42
CA LYS A 71 -3.41 7.62 16.96
C LYS A 71 -4.03 6.24 17.27
N PRO A 72 -5.37 6.12 17.29
CA PRO A 72 -6.01 4.81 17.39
C PRO A 72 -5.59 3.87 16.25
N PHE A 73 -5.22 2.64 16.60
CA PHE A 73 -4.78 1.61 15.66
C PHE A 73 -5.69 1.51 14.44
N MET A 74 -5.09 1.49 13.25
CA MET A 74 -5.76 1.08 12.03
C MET A 74 -4.78 0.44 11.05
N MET A 75 -5.17 -0.71 10.50
CA MET A 75 -4.42 -1.47 9.50
C MET A 75 -5.38 -1.92 8.40
N PRO A 76 -5.25 -1.43 7.16
CA PRO A 76 -5.98 -1.96 6.02
C PRO A 76 -5.60 -3.41 5.75
N VAL A 77 -6.60 -4.26 5.50
CA VAL A 77 -6.37 -5.66 5.14
C VAL A 77 -6.05 -5.74 3.65
N GLU A 78 -4.85 -6.22 3.33
CA GLU A 78 -4.33 -6.42 1.98
C GLU A 78 -4.55 -7.85 1.50
N ASP A 79 -4.33 -8.84 2.38
CA ASP A 79 -4.55 -10.26 2.10
C ASP A 79 -4.92 -11.04 3.37
N VAL A 80 -5.48 -12.24 3.20
CA VAL A 80 -5.94 -13.11 4.27
C VAL A 80 -5.52 -14.55 4.03
N PHE A 81 -4.77 -15.09 4.99
CA PHE A 81 -4.25 -16.45 4.98
C PHE A 81 -4.89 -17.29 6.09
N SER A 82 -5.10 -18.57 5.83
CA SER A 82 -5.41 -19.55 6.88
C SER A 82 -4.18 -20.42 7.12
N ILE A 83 -3.67 -20.38 8.34
CA ILE A 83 -2.49 -21.14 8.74
C ILE A 83 -2.96 -22.35 9.56
N THR A 84 -2.76 -23.54 9.01
CA THR A 84 -3.14 -24.81 9.65
C THR A 84 -2.60 -24.88 11.09
N GLY A 85 -3.50 -25.06 12.05
CA GLY A 85 -3.16 -25.18 13.47
C GLY A 85 -2.85 -23.86 14.20
N ARG A 86 -2.84 -22.71 13.51
CA ARG A 86 -2.69 -21.39 14.15
C ARG A 86 -3.95 -20.53 14.06
N GLY A 87 -4.61 -20.52 12.89
CA GLY A 87 -5.80 -19.71 12.64
C GLY A 87 -5.66 -18.78 11.44
N THR A 88 -6.48 -17.73 11.40
CA THR A 88 -6.55 -16.78 10.29
C THR A 88 -5.61 -15.60 10.52
N VAL A 89 -4.81 -15.27 9.51
CA VAL A 89 -3.86 -14.16 9.52
C VAL A 89 -4.29 -13.14 8.48
N ALA A 90 -4.50 -11.90 8.91
CA ALA A 90 -4.71 -10.77 8.03
C ALA A 90 -3.40 -9.99 7.87
N THR A 91 -3.00 -9.70 6.64
CA THR A 91 -1.76 -8.95 6.36
C THR A 91 -2.07 -7.53 5.90
N GLY A 92 -1.19 -6.60 6.25
CA GLY A 92 -1.20 -5.24 5.72
C GLY A 92 -0.20 -4.34 6.42
N ARG A 93 -0.06 -3.13 5.90
CA ARG A 93 0.70 -2.06 6.56
C ARG A 93 -0.14 -1.40 7.66
N VAL A 94 0.38 -1.30 8.87
CA VAL A 94 -0.25 -0.48 9.92
C VAL A 94 -0.21 0.97 9.46
N GLU A 95 -1.37 1.58 9.24
CA GLU A 95 -1.46 2.96 8.74
C GLU A 95 -1.21 3.97 9.85
N ARG A 96 -1.73 3.68 11.05
CA ARG A 96 -1.58 4.53 12.23
C ARG A 96 -1.74 3.73 13.52
N GLY A 97 -1.27 4.30 14.61
CA GLY A 97 -1.37 3.72 15.94
C GLY A 97 -0.43 2.55 16.16
N GLN A 98 -0.70 1.82 17.25
CA GLN A 98 0.04 0.63 17.63
C GLN A 98 -0.91 -0.50 18.00
N ILE A 99 -0.46 -1.73 17.80
CA ILE A 99 -1.17 -2.94 18.23
C ILE A 99 -0.22 -3.87 18.96
N LYS A 100 -0.65 -4.39 20.10
CA LYS A 100 0.09 -5.39 20.89
C LYS A 100 -0.61 -6.74 20.83
N VAL A 101 0.19 -7.79 20.97
CA VAL A 101 -0.38 -9.14 21.13
C VAL A 101 -1.27 -9.17 22.38
N GLY A 102 -2.50 -9.61 22.20
CA GLY A 102 -3.53 -9.69 23.24
C GLY A 102 -4.56 -8.56 23.20
N GLU A 103 -4.37 -7.52 22.38
CA GLU A 103 -5.33 -6.43 22.25
C GLU A 103 -6.53 -6.79 21.35
N GLU A 104 -7.68 -6.18 21.65
CA GLU A 104 -8.91 -6.32 20.88
C GLU A 104 -8.91 -5.36 19.69
N VAL A 105 -9.42 -5.84 18.55
CA VAL A 105 -9.62 -5.05 17.33
C VAL A 105 -11.01 -5.31 16.76
N GLU A 106 -11.51 -4.34 16.00
CA GLU A 106 -12.71 -4.48 15.18
C GLU A 106 -12.32 -4.71 13.71
N ILE A 107 -13.00 -5.64 13.06
CA ILE A 107 -12.98 -5.85 11.62
C ILE A 107 -14.12 -5.02 11.03
N ILE A 108 -13.77 -4.01 10.23
CA ILE A 108 -14.72 -2.99 9.77
C ILE A 108 -14.72 -2.89 8.24
N GLY A 109 -15.91 -2.73 7.67
CA GLY A 109 -16.12 -2.50 6.24
C GLY A 109 -16.57 -3.75 5.49
N MET A 110 -17.08 -3.57 4.27
CA MET A 110 -17.55 -4.61 3.33
C MET A 110 -18.73 -5.50 3.79
N GLN A 111 -19.00 -5.56 5.10
CA GLN A 111 -20.14 -6.21 5.72
C GLN A 111 -20.98 -5.15 6.47
N GLU A 112 -22.25 -5.47 6.75
CA GLU A 112 -23.18 -4.55 7.41
C GLU A 112 -22.78 -4.27 8.86
N ASP A 113 -22.43 -5.33 9.60
CA ASP A 113 -21.99 -5.26 10.99
C ASP A 113 -20.46 -5.39 11.11
N SER A 114 -19.86 -4.64 12.03
CA SER A 114 -18.48 -4.88 12.45
C SER A 114 -18.42 -6.05 13.44
N SER A 115 -17.32 -6.78 13.40
CA SER A 115 -17.06 -7.88 14.34
C SER A 115 -15.79 -7.61 15.16
N LYS A 116 -15.76 -8.14 16.39
CA LYS A 116 -14.63 -7.98 17.31
C LYS A 116 -13.81 -9.26 17.38
N THR A 117 -12.51 -9.11 17.49
CA THR A 117 -11.57 -10.22 17.72
C THR A 117 -10.37 -9.75 18.53
N THR A 118 -9.56 -10.70 18.99
CA THR A 118 -8.30 -10.43 19.68
C THR A 118 -7.14 -10.77 18.75
N VAL A 119 -6.16 -9.88 18.65
CA VAL A 119 -4.89 -10.17 17.99
C VAL A 119 -4.08 -11.07 18.91
N THR A 120 -3.77 -12.28 18.45
CA THR A 120 -3.06 -13.31 19.25
C THR A 120 -1.62 -13.54 18.84
N GLY A 121 -1.21 -12.89 17.76
CA GLY A 121 0.17 -12.89 17.29
C GLY A 121 0.35 -11.80 16.25
N VAL A 122 1.55 -11.22 16.23
CA VAL A 122 1.98 -10.24 15.23
C VAL A 122 3.28 -10.78 14.65
N GLU A 123 3.35 -10.86 13.32
CA GLU A 123 4.50 -11.40 12.60
C GLU A 123 4.95 -10.44 11.49
N MET A 124 6.25 -10.22 11.35
CA MET A 124 6.85 -9.50 10.23
C MET A 124 7.99 -10.34 9.67
N PHE A 125 7.94 -10.69 8.38
CA PHE A 125 8.97 -11.50 7.71
C PHE A 125 9.39 -12.78 8.48
N ARG A 126 8.42 -13.58 8.94
CA ARG A 126 8.64 -14.81 9.73
C ARG A 126 9.26 -14.60 11.12
N LYS A 127 9.28 -13.37 11.62
CA LYS A 127 9.70 -13.03 12.98
C LYS A 127 8.48 -12.64 13.80
N LEU A 128 8.34 -13.25 14.98
CA LEU A 128 7.31 -12.88 15.94
C LEU A 128 7.69 -11.55 16.61
N LEU A 129 6.71 -10.67 16.74
CA LEU A 129 6.84 -9.38 17.39
C LEU A 129 5.86 -9.30 18.58
N ASP A 130 6.24 -8.59 19.63
CA ASP A 130 5.37 -8.32 20.78
C ASP A 130 4.32 -7.23 20.46
N TYR A 131 4.68 -6.33 19.54
CA TYR A 131 3.83 -5.24 19.05
C TYR A 131 4.21 -4.85 17.63
N ALA A 132 3.34 -4.05 17.00
CA ALA A 132 3.62 -3.35 15.75
C ALA A 132 3.10 -1.93 15.82
N GLU A 133 3.66 -1.06 14.98
CA GLU A 133 3.30 0.35 14.91
C GLU A 133 3.16 0.86 13.48
N ALA A 134 2.70 2.11 13.35
CA ALA A 134 2.51 2.77 12.06
C ALA A 134 3.75 2.62 11.15
N GLY A 135 3.53 2.16 9.92
CA GLY A 135 4.56 1.87 8.92
C GLY A 135 5.00 0.41 8.86
N ASP A 136 4.73 -0.40 9.88
CA ASP A 136 5.10 -1.81 9.90
C ASP A 136 4.19 -2.63 8.97
N ASN A 137 4.80 -3.47 8.10
CA ASN A 137 4.08 -4.47 7.30
C ASN A 137 4.00 -5.78 8.08
N ILE A 138 2.81 -6.14 8.55
CA ILE A 138 2.63 -7.26 9.47
C ILE A 138 1.59 -8.28 8.98
N GLY A 139 1.66 -9.49 9.54
CA GLY A 139 0.55 -10.42 9.64
C GLY A 139 0.00 -10.44 11.07
N ALA A 140 -1.27 -10.11 11.24
CA ALA A 140 -1.99 -10.18 12.51
C ALA A 140 -2.80 -11.49 12.59
N LEU A 141 -2.47 -12.35 13.55
CA LEU A 141 -3.19 -13.60 13.82
C LEU A 141 -4.45 -13.32 14.65
N LEU A 142 -5.62 -13.63 14.11
CA LEU A 142 -6.91 -13.28 14.69
C LEU A 142 -7.57 -14.48 15.39
N ARG A 143 -8.05 -14.26 16.61
CA ARG A 143 -8.70 -15.32 17.40
C ARG A 143 -10.12 -15.58 16.89
N GLY A 144 -10.38 -16.83 16.53
CA GLY A 144 -11.74 -17.31 16.27
C GLY A 144 -12.41 -16.70 15.03
N VAL A 145 -11.63 -16.10 14.13
CA VAL A 145 -12.11 -15.55 12.87
C VAL A 145 -11.88 -16.60 11.78
N ALA A 146 -12.92 -17.01 11.07
CA ALA A 146 -12.76 -17.88 9.90
C ALA A 146 -12.23 -17.06 8.71
N ARG A 147 -11.65 -17.73 7.71
CA ARG A 147 -11.08 -17.03 6.54
C ARG A 147 -12.16 -16.27 5.77
N GLU A 148 -13.37 -16.82 5.72
CA GLU A 148 -14.55 -16.26 5.07
C GLU A 148 -15.15 -15.05 5.79
N ASP A 149 -14.84 -14.87 7.08
CA ASP A 149 -15.36 -13.76 7.90
C ASP A 149 -14.53 -12.48 7.79
N ILE A 150 -13.38 -12.55 7.09
CA ILE A 150 -12.49 -11.42 6.85
C ILE A 150 -11.95 -11.42 5.42
N GLN A 151 -11.89 -10.25 4.79
CA GLN A 151 -11.45 -10.11 3.41
C GLN A 151 -10.66 -8.83 3.16
N ARG A 152 -9.93 -8.82 2.04
CA ARG A 152 -9.27 -7.61 1.51
C ARG A 152 -10.28 -6.47 1.37
N GLY A 153 -9.84 -5.26 1.71
CA GLY A 153 -10.67 -4.06 1.66
C GLY A 153 -11.44 -3.78 2.96
N GLN A 154 -11.35 -4.66 3.96
CA GLN A 154 -11.70 -4.33 5.33
C GLN A 154 -10.51 -3.66 6.05
N VAL A 155 -10.77 -3.11 7.24
CA VAL A 155 -9.73 -2.59 8.13
C VAL A 155 -9.79 -3.30 9.48
N LEU A 156 -8.64 -3.59 10.06
CA LEU A 156 -8.53 -3.85 11.49
C LEU A 156 -8.33 -2.52 12.21
N ALA A 157 -9.17 -2.21 13.19
CA ALA A 157 -9.09 -0.93 13.89
C ALA A 157 -9.26 -1.09 15.41
N ALA A 158 -8.75 -0.12 16.16
CA ALA A 158 -9.07 -0.01 17.58
C ALA A 158 -10.61 0.07 17.76
N PRO A 159 -11.21 -0.67 18.70
CA PRO A 159 -12.67 -0.74 18.83
C PRO A 159 -13.32 0.64 18.97
N GLY A 160 -14.36 0.90 18.18
CA GLY A 160 -15.10 2.17 18.19
C GLY A 160 -14.35 3.37 17.61
N SER A 161 -13.16 3.19 17.04
CA SER A 161 -12.36 4.30 16.48
C SER A 161 -12.75 4.71 15.06
N ILE A 162 -13.50 3.86 14.34
CA ILE A 162 -13.90 4.08 12.95
C ILE A 162 -15.36 3.65 12.78
N THR A 163 -16.12 4.41 11.99
CA THR A 163 -17.48 4.05 11.56
C THR A 163 -17.50 3.99 10.03
N PRO A 164 -17.98 2.89 9.43
CA PRO A 164 -18.06 2.80 7.97
C PRO A 164 -19.15 3.72 7.42
N HIS A 165 -18.94 4.24 6.21
CA HIS A 165 -19.87 5.13 5.52
C HIS A 165 -20.12 4.66 4.09
N THR A 166 -21.34 4.84 3.60
CA THR A 166 -21.76 4.47 2.23
C THR A 166 -22.06 5.68 1.35
N ASN A 167 -22.17 6.87 1.94
CA ASN A 167 -22.46 8.12 1.25
C ASN A 167 -21.45 9.17 1.69
N PHE A 168 -20.87 9.86 0.73
CA PHE A 168 -19.91 10.94 0.97
C PHE A 168 -20.00 11.96 -0.17
N LYS A 169 -19.46 13.15 0.06
CA LYS A 169 -19.20 14.13 -0.99
C LYS A 169 -17.71 14.12 -1.29
N ALA A 170 -17.36 14.19 -2.56
CA ALA A 170 -15.97 14.26 -2.99
C ALA A 170 -15.80 15.29 -4.10
N GLU A 171 -14.61 15.85 -4.15
CA GLU A 171 -14.09 16.56 -5.31
C GLU A 171 -13.27 15.57 -6.13
N VAL A 172 -13.53 15.51 -7.44
CA VAL A 172 -12.96 14.50 -8.33
C VAL A 172 -12.43 15.18 -9.57
N TYR A 173 -11.19 14.84 -9.93
CA TYR A 173 -10.62 15.12 -11.24
C TYR A 173 -10.90 13.94 -12.17
N VAL A 174 -11.49 14.19 -13.33
CA VAL A 174 -11.74 13.16 -14.35
C VAL A 174 -10.64 13.28 -15.40
N LEU A 175 -9.79 12.26 -15.49
CA LEU A 175 -8.70 12.20 -16.48
C LEU A 175 -9.22 12.48 -17.89
N SER A 176 -8.50 13.32 -18.61
CA SER A 176 -8.73 13.60 -20.02
C SER A 176 -8.45 12.37 -20.88
N LYS A 177 -8.83 12.43 -22.15
CA LYS A 177 -8.53 11.36 -23.11
C LYS A 177 -7.02 11.17 -23.31
N ASP A 178 -6.26 12.26 -23.29
CA ASP A 178 -4.83 12.24 -23.59
C ASP A 178 -4.02 11.65 -22.42
N GLU A 179 -4.52 11.78 -21.19
CA GLU A 179 -4.04 11.08 -19.99
C GLU A 179 -4.50 9.60 -19.92
N GLY A 180 -5.10 9.06 -20.98
CA GLY A 180 -5.63 7.69 -21.01
C GLY A 180 -6.98 7.51 -20.29
N GLY A 181 -7.66 8.60 -19.97
CA GLY A 181 -8.98 8.62 -19.35
C GLY A 181 -10.13 8.28 -20.31
N ARG A 182 -11.33 8.74 -19.96
CA ARG A 182 -12.54 8.41 -20.74
C ARG A 182 -12.62 9.22 -22.03
N HIS A 183 -13.03 8.55 -23.11
CA HIS A 183 -13.31 9.20 -24.40
C HIS A 183 -14.67 9.92 -24.45
N THR A 184 -15.61 9.57 -23.57
CA THR A 184 -16.98 10.08 -23.58
C THR A 184 -17.42 10.54 -22.19
N PRO A 185 -18.28 11.57 -22.12
CA PRO A 185 -18.82 12.04 -20.86
C PRO A 185 -19.64 10.95 -20.16
N PHE A 186 -19.84 11.08 -18.86
CA PHE A 186 -20.77 10.28 -18.08
C PHE A 186 -21.81 11.18 -17.42
N PHE A 187 -22.94 10.60 -17.06
CA PHE A 187 -24.08 11.30 -16.46
C PHE A 187 -24.40 10.70 -15.09
N SER A 188 -25.38 11.28 -14.41
CA SER A 188 -25.88 10.73 -13.14
C SER A 188 -26.26 9.26 -13.26
N ASN A 189 -26.02 8.51 -12.19
CA ASN A 189 -26.06 7.05 -12.10
C ASN A 189 -24.90 6.32 -12.79
N TYR A 190 -23.78 7.00 -13.05
CA TYR A 190 -22.56 6.32 -13.47
C TYR A 190 -22.05 5.44 -12.32
N ARG A 191 -21.62 4.21 -12.65
CA ARG A 191 -21.24 3.19 -11.67
C ARG A 191 -19.77 2.78 -11.82
N PRO A 192 -18.80 3.65 -11.47
CA PRO A 192 -17.40 3.27 -11.46
C PRO A 192 -17.07 2.43 -10.23
N GLN A 193 -15.89 1.82 -10.27
CA GLN A 193 -15.24 1.30 -9.07
C GLN A 193 -14.49 2.44 -8.37
N PHE A 194 -14.55 2.46 -7.03
CA PHE A 194 -13.82 3.38 -6.18
C PHE A 194 -12.76 2.62 -5.39
N TYR A 195 -11.52 3.08 -5.52
CA TYR A 195 -10.37 2.54 -4.79
C TYR A 195 -10.14 3.34 -3.51
N PHE A 196 -10.37 2.71 -2.35
CA PHE A 196 -10.05 3.29 -1.04
C PHE A 196 -9.01 2.41 -0.35
N ARG A 197 -7.73 2.83 -0.38
CA ARG A 197 -6.62 2.03 0.16
C ARG A 197 -6.57 0.64 -0.51
N THR A 198 -7.00 -0.40 0.19
CA THR A 198 -7.03 -1.79 -0.30
C THR A 198 -8.41 -2.22 -0.80
N THR A 199 -9.44 -1.40 -0.55
CA THR A 199 -10.83 -1.63 -0.90
C THR A 199 -11.09 -1.22 -2.33
N ASP A 200 -11.84 -2.05 -3.05
CA ASP A 200 -12.36 -1.74 -4.38
C ASP A 200 -13.88 -1.96 -4.35
N VAL A 201 -14.67 -0.90 -4.56
CA VAL A 201 -16.12 -0.95 -4.37
C VAL A 201 -16.87 -0.15 -5.42
N THR A 202 -17.94 -0.73 -5.95
CA THR A 202 -18.79 -0.05 -6.94
C THR A 202 -19.64 1.00 -6.24
N GLY A 203 -19.51 2.25 -6.67
CA GLY A 203 -20.36 3.36 -6.20
C GLY A 203 -21.35 3.82 -7.27
N VAL A 204 -22.19 4.78 -6.91
CA VAL A 204 -23.10 5.46 -7.84
C VAL A 204 -22.83 6.96 -7.72
N VAL A 205 -22.47 7.59 -8.86
CA VAL A 205 -22.26 9.05 -8.98
C VAL A 205 -23.54 9.75 -9.42
#